data_AF-A0A1V6Q8H7-F1
#
_entry.id   AF-A0A1V6Q8H7-F1
#
_cell.length_a   1.000
_cell.length_b   1.000
_cell.length_c   1.000
_cell.angle_alpha   90.00
_cell.angle_beta   90.00
_cell.angle_gamma   90.00
#
_symmetry.space_group_name_H-M   'P 1'
#
loop_
_entity.id
_entity.type
_entity.pdbx_description
1 polymer ?
#
loop_
_entity_poly.entity_id
_entity_poly.type
_entity_poly.pdbx_seq_one_letter_code
_entity_poly.pdbx_strand_id
1 'polypeptide(L)'
;MSDIEVLSEGGFEDMMNEVHEAMGLSTSINDGLPTFSHDVLRLEIHGPQENHLSVIDVPGIFKTTTPGLTTKSDIVLVRDMVLNYMRNPRSIMLAVVPANVDIATQEIIEIARELDPDGQRTLRILTKPDLVDEGAEDKIIELVERKPETQGLGWVVVKNLGQKDLQDKSKIRDIEEDKFRNSPPWSRLSKENYGIEALGLRLQALLASNVRREFPKVRSEVSKRLKECKKALESLGDERESPEQQGRYLLEVVSKFQRITENALRTNYGSQDSFDEYPSLRLATLVANRNAQFSEEISTQGHVYCFKAHDHDDDLENDPKISVTSTPSSVNSQVGEDDYEEKEAYDELNSLPSRKIEVCHDIEDILHDGVQIEHSKAQGILPWIENLYLESRGFELGTFSSSLLSTVMK
;
A
#
# COMPACT_ATOMS: atom_id res chain seq x y z
N MET A 1 -41.23 -10.52 -25.06
CA MET A 1 -41.77 -9.24 -24.54
C MET A 1 -42.21 -9.56 -23.14
N SER A 2 -41.31 -9.31 -22.20
CA SER A 2 -41.50 -9.56 -20.77
C SER A 2 -42.70 -8.78 -20.26
N ASP A 3 -43.47 -9.41 -19.37
CA ASP A 3 -44.59 -8.81 -18.65
C ASP A 3 -44.18 -7.43 -18.12
N ILE A 4 -44.80 -6.38 -18.65
CA ILE A 4 -44.63 -5.04 -18.11
C ILE A 4 -45.46 -5.02 -16.83
N GLU A 5 -44.80 -5.30 -15.70
CA GLU A 5 -45.41 -5.13 -14.38
C GLU A 5 -45.83 -3.67 -14.23
N VAL A 6 -47.14 -3.46 -14.15
CA VAL A 6 -47.69 -2.15 -13.82
C VAL A 6 -47.56 -1.98 -12.31
N LEU A 7 -46.71 -1.06 -11.89
CA LEU A 7 -46.48 -0.73 -10.49
C LEU A 7 -47.71 0.01 -9.93
N SER A 8 -48.71 -0.76 -9.50
CA SER A 8 -49.88 -0.24 -8.79
C SER A 8 -49.53 0.12 -7.34
N GLU A 9 -50.29 1.00 -6.69
CA GLU A 9 -50.06 1.37 -5.27
C GLU A 9 -49.97 0.13 -4.36
N GLY A 10 -50.90 -0.82 -4.51
CA GLY A 10 -50.87 -2.07 -3.75
C GLY A 10 -49.66 -2.95 -4.07
N GLY A 11 -49.29 -3.05 -5.36
CA GLY A 11 -48.09 -3.80 -5.76
C GLY A 11 -46.79 -3.17 -5.23
N PHE A 12 -46.75 -1.85 -5.05
CA PHE A 12 -45.62 -1.17 -4.43
C PHE A 12 -45.56 -1.41 -2.92
N GLU A 13 -46.71 -1.43 -2.22
CA GLU A 13 -46.75 -1.80 -0.80
C GLU A 13 -46.23 -3.22 -0.57
N ASP A 14 -46.67 -4.17 -1.40
CA ASP A 14 -46.21 -5.57 -1.34
C ASP A 14 -44.69 -5.67 -1.59
N MET A 15 -44.18 -4.98 -2.62
CA MET A 15 -42.75 -4.90 -2.91
C MET A 15 -41.96 -4.33 -1.73
N MET A 16 -42.45 -3.27 -1.08
CA MET A 16 -41.76 -2.67 0.06
C MET A 16 -41.71 -3.62 1.26
N ASN A 17 -42.75 -4.44 1.46
CA ASN A 17 -42.72 -5.48 2.49
C ASN A 17 -41.66 -6.55 2.21
N GLU A 18 -41.56 -7.02 0.96
CA GLU A 18 -40.50 -7.95 0.54
C GLU A 18 -39.10 -7.35 0.70
N VAL A 19 -38.93 -6.06 0.39
CA VAL A 19 -37.67 -5.35 0.58
C VAL A 19 -37.28 -5.28 2.05
N HIS A 20 -38.23 -4.98 2.95
CA HIS A 20 -37.97 -4.96 4.39
C HIS A 20 -37.51 -6.34 4.89
N GLU A 21 -38.15 -7.41 4.43
CA GLU A 21 -37.75 -8.78 4.79
C GLU A 21 -36.35 -9.12 4.25
N ALA A 22 -36.08 -8.82 2.96
CA ALA A 22 -34.81 -9.11 2.31
C ALA A 22 -33.63 -8.33 2.91
N MET A 23 -33.87 -7.08 3.34
CA MET A 23 -32.86 -6.22 3.99
C MET A 23 -32.76 -6.47 5.51
N GLY A 24 -33.57 -7.35 6.08
CA GLY A 24 -33.58 -7.63 7.51
C GLY A 24 -33.97 -6.42 8.37
N LEU A 25 -34.83 -5.54 7.82
CA LEU A 25 -35.32 -4.34 8.50
C LEU A 25 -36.52 -4.65 9.38
N SER A 26 -36.70 -3.87 10.45
CA SER A 26 -37.84 -4.00 11.35
C SER A 26 -39.16 -3.77 10.60
N THR A 27 -40.09 -4.73 10.67
CA THR A 27 -41.45 -4.61 10.10
C THR A 27 -42.48 -4.28 11.18
N SER A 28 -42.09 -4.35 12.46
CA SER A 28 -42.87 -4.01 13.63
C SER A 28 -41.99 -3.33 14.70
N ILE A 29 -42.61 -2.83 15.78
CA ILE A 29 -41.94 -2.02 16.81
C ILE A 29 -41.16 -2.88 17.85
N ASN A 30 -41.29 -4.21 17.81
CA ASN A 30 -40.82 -5.11 18.89
C ASN A 30 -39.79 -6.16 18.45
N ASP A 31 -39.26 -6.03 17.24
CA ASP A 31 -38.58 -7.10 16.51
C ASP A 31 -37.08 -7.12 16.84
N GLY A 32 -36.56 -6.03 17.42
CA GLY A 32 -35.14 -5.84 17.72
C GLY A 32 -34.25 -5.70 16.48
N LEU A 33 -34.84 -5.58 15.29
CA LEU A 33 -34.15 -5.43 14.01
C LEU A 33 -33.78 -3.96 13.75
N PRO A 34 -32.72 -3.71 12.96
CA PRO A 34 -32.33 -2.35 12.59
C PRO A 34 -33.41 -1.65 11.76
N THR A 35 -33.57 -0.35 11.98
CA THR A 35 -34.54 0.50 11.24
C THR A 35 -33.96 1.02 9.92
N PHE A 36 -32.63 1.05 9.78
CA PHE A 36 -31.94 1.53 8.60
C PHE A 36 -30.85 0.54 8.16
N SER A 37 -30.69 0.36 6.85
CA SER A 37 -29.61 -0.43 6.24
C SER A 37 -28.77 0.45 5.30
N HIS A 38 -27.53 0.03 5.07
CA HIS A 38 -26.69 0.57 3.99
C HIS A 38 -27.02 0.00 2.62
N ASP A 39 -27.87 -1.02 2.56
CA ASP A 39 -28.32 -1.63 1.31
C ASP A 39 -29.14 -0.64 0.49
N VAL A 40 -28.98 -0.72 -0.83
CA VAL A 40 -29.61 0.22 -1.77
C VAL A 40 -30.74 -0.50 -2.51
N LEU A 41 -31.97 0.00 -2.36
CA LEU A 41 -33.08 -0.39 -3.22
C LEU A 41 -32.95 0.34 -4.56
N ARG A 42 -32.81 -0.41 -5.66
CA ARG A 42 -32.77 0.15 -7.02
C ARG A 42 -34.10 -0.09 -7.72
N LEU A 43 -34.84 1.00 -7.96
CA LEU A 43 -36.06 1.00 -8.76
C LEU A 43 -35.73 1.44 -10.20
N GLU A 44 -36.05 0.61 -11.19
CA GLU A 44 -35.86 0.93 -12.60
C GLU A 44 -37.19 1.02 -13.33
N ILE A 45 -37.62 2.24 -13.61
CA ILE A 45 -38.87 2.52 -14.32
C ILE A 45 -38.54 2.80 -15.78
N HIS A 46 -39.17 2.05 -16.68
CA HIS A 46 -38.95 2.15 -18.12
C HIS A 46 -40.26 2.50 -18.83
N GLY A 47 -40.23 3.51 -19.69
CA GLY A 47 -41.39 3.88 -20.49
C GLY A 47 -41.09 4.92 -21.56
N PRO A 48 -41.93 5.03 -22.60
CA PRO A 48 -41.74 6.01 -23.68
C PRO A 48 -41.94 7.46 -23.24
N GLN A 49 -42.61 7.68 -22.10
CA GLN A 49 -42.86 9.00 -21.51
C GLN A 49 -41.96 9.28 -20.29
N GLU A 50 -41.05 8.35 -19.96
CA GLU A 50 -40.18 8.49 -18.80
C GLU A 50 -38.91 9.27 -19.13
N ASN A 51 -38.49 10.12 -18.20
CA ASN A 51 -37.27 10.90 -18.34
C ASN A 51 -36.04 10.05 -18.00
N HIS A 52 -34.95 10.22 -18.74
CA HIS A 52 -33.67 9.59 -18.41
C HIS A 52 -33.00 10.33 -17.23
N LEU A 53 -33.46 10.01 -16.02
CA LEU A 53 -33.00 10.61 -14.78
C LEU A 53 -32.79 9.51 -13.73
N SER A 54 -31.68 9.59 -13.01
CA SER A 54 -31.43 8.77 -11.83
C SER A 54 -31.39 9.68 -10.61
N VAL A 55 -32.25 9.40 -9.64
CA VAL A 55 -32.30 10.12 -8.37
C VAL A 55 -32.00 9.11 -7.27
N ILE A 56 -31.22 9.55 -6.28
CA ILE A 56 -30.97 8.78 -5.07
C ILE A 56 -31.75 9.49 -3.98
N ASP A 57 -32.77 8.82 -3.46
CA ASP A 57 -33.45 9.29 -2.25
C ASP A 57 -32.63 8.84 -1.04
N VAL A 58 -32.32 9.79 -0.16
CA VAL A 58 -31.54 9.54 1.05
C VAL A 58 -32.42 9.79 2.26
N PRO A 59 -32.26 9.02 3.36
CA PRO A 59 -33.11 9.21 4.53
C PRO A 59 -33.01 10.64 5.08
N GLY A 60 -34.15 11.19 5.51
CA GLY A 60 -34.20 12.52 6.09
C GLY A 60 -33.36 12.59 7.37
N ILE A 61 -32.52 13.63 7.50
CA ILE A 61 -31.72 13.84 8.71
C ILE A 61 -32.66 14.18 9.87
N PHE A 62 -32.64 13.37 10.93
CA PHE A 62 -33.39 13.62 12.17
C PHE A 62 -32.44 13.87 13.35
N LYS A 63 -32.82 14.81 14.23
CA LYS A 63 -32.01 15.24 15.39
C LYS A 63 -32.44 14.61 16.71
N THR A 64 -33.63 14.00 16.75
CA THR A 64 -34.23 13.48 17.98
C THR A 64 -34.61 12.02 17.80
N THR A 65 -34.32 11.21 18.81
CA THR A 65 -34.74 9.81 18.87
C THR A 65 -36.24 9.71 19.14
N THR A 66 -36.95 8.93 18.35
CA THR A 66 -38.33 8.55 18.64
C THR A 66 -38.30 7.29 19.52
N PRO A 67 -38.81 7.34 20.77
CA PRO A 67 -38.76 6.19 21.67
C PRO A 67 -39.37 4.94 21.03
N GLY A 68 -38.61 3.86 20.95
CA GLY A 68 -39.04 2.58 20.37
C GLY A 68 -38.91 2.46 18.85
N LEU A 69 -38.47 3.52 18.13
CA LEU A 69 -38.32 3.48 16.68
C LEU A 69 -36.92 3.88 16.20
N THR A 70 -36.26 4.86 16.84
CA THR A 70 -34.91 5.30 16.43
C THR A 70 -33.98 5.50 17.62
N THR A 71 -32.73 5.07 17.45
CA THR A 71 -31.66 5.14 18.45
C THR A 71 -30.68 6.28 18.14
N LYS A 72 -29.79 6.60 19.08
CA LYS A 72 -28.70 7.58 18.84
C LYS A 72 -27.71 7.09 17.79
N SER A 73 -27.48 5.79 17.70
CA SER A 73 -26.66 5.17 16.64
C SER A 73 -27.28 5.37 15.26
N ASP A 74 -28.61 5.27 15.15
CA ASP A 74 -29.31 5.47 13.87
C ASP A 74 -29.19 6.91 13.36
N ILE A 75 -29.19 7.90 14.27
CA ILE A 75 -28.93 9.31 13.91
C ILE A 75 -27.56 9.46 13.25
N VAL A 76 -26.53 8.85 13.84
CA VAL A 76 -25.15 8.92 13.33
C VAL A 76 -25.04 8.18 12.01
N LEU A 77 -25.64 6.99 11.92
CA LEU A 77 -25.65 6.15 10.72
C LEU A 77 -26.27 6.88 9.52
N VAL A 78 -27.47 7.44 9.71
CA VAL A 78 -28.18 8.19 8.67
C VAL A 78 -27.41 9.44 8.29
N ARG A 79 -26.86 10.17 9.27
CA ARG A 79 -26.05 11.36 8.97
C ARG A 79 -24.83 11.01 8.14
N ASP A 80 -24.08 9.97 8.49
CA ASP A 80 -22.89 9.56 7.73
C ASP A 80 -23.26 9.08 6.32
N MET A 81 -24.35 8.32 6.19
CA MET A 81 -24.87 7.88 4.89
C MET A 81 -25.19 9.07 3.98
N VAL A 82 -25.95 10.06 4.47
CA VAL A 82 -26.29 11.27 3.72
C VAL A 82 -25.03 12.04 3.34
N LEU A 83 -24.11 12.25 4.28
CA LEU A 83 -22.84 12.96 4.03
C LEU A 83 -21.97 12.24 3.01
N ASN A 84 -21.93 10.91 2.99
CA ASN A 84 -21.17 10.14 2.01
C ASN A 84 -21.66 10.37 0.57
N TYR A 85 -22.98 10.45 0.36
CA TYR A 85 -23.54 10.83 -0.94
C TYR A 85 -23.26 12.31 -1.28
N MET A 86 -23.41 13.22 -0.31
CA MET A 86 -23.20 14.65 -0.53
C MET A 86 -21.73 15.05 -0.76
N ARG A 87 -20.78 14.33 -0.16
CA ARG A 87 -19.32 14.58 -0.32
C ARG A 87 -18.81 14.28 -1.71
N ASN A 88 -19.50 13.42 -2.48
CA ASN A 88 -19.09 13.11 -3.84
C ASN A 88 -19.21 14.37 -4.73
N PRO A 89 -18.10 14.94 -5.23
CA PRO A 89 -18.13 16.18 -6.01
C PRO A 89 -18.83 16.03 -7.37
N ARG A 90 -19.05 14.79 -7.82
CA ARG A 90 -19.76 14.46 -9.08
C ARG A 90 -21.27 14.40 -8.91
N SER A 91 -21.77 14.38 -7.69
CA SER A 91 -23.20 14.33 -7.39
C SER A 91 -23.79 15.74 -7.37
N ILE A 92 -24.94 15.89 -8.04
CA ILE A 92 -25.78 17.08 -7.94
C ILE A 92 -26.66 16.91 -6.70
N MET A 93 -26.64 17.90 -5.81
CA MET A 93 -27.43 17.92 -4.58
C MET A 93 -28.77 18.61 -4.84
N LEU A 94 -29.86 17.96 -4.46
CA LEU A 94 -31.21 18.52 -4.49
C LEU A 94 -31.64 18.84 -3.07
N ALA A 95 -31.49 20.11 -2.67
CA ALA A 95 -31.86 20.56 -1.34
C ALA A 95 -33.34 20.96 -1.31
N VAL A 96 -34.20 20.06 -0.83
CA VAL A 96 -35.65 20.29 -0.73
C VAL A 96 -36.00 20.91 0.62
N VAL A 97 -36.64 22.07 0.60
CA VAL A 97 -37.01 22.84 1.79
C VAL A 97 -38.48 23.30 1.67
N PRO A 98 -39.29 23.20 2.74
CA PRO A 98 -40.64 23.76 2.70
C PRO A 98 -40.62 25.29 2.66
N ALA A 99 -41.52 25.92 1.93
CA ALA A 99 -41.55 27.37 1.72
C ALA A 99 -42.05 28.14 2.95
N ASN A 100 -42.78 27.49 3.85
CA ASN A 100 -43.37 28.09 5.05
C ASN A 100 -42.42 28.17 6.26
N VAL A 101 -41.19 27.66 6.14
CA VAL A 101 -40.19 27.69 7.21
C VAL A 101 -39.02 28.60 6.86
N ASP A 102 -38.34 29.12 7.88
CA ASP A 102 -37.15 29.92 7.65
C ASP A 102 -36.01 29.03 7.13
N ILE A 103 -35.55 29.36 5.92
CA ILE A 103 -34.49 28.67 5.19
C ILE A 103 -33.17 28.69 5.98
N ALA A 104 -32.93 29.75 6.75
CA ALA A 104 -31.72 29.87 7.57
C ALA A 104 -31.65 28.81 8.69
N THR A 105 -32.79 28.21 9.06
CA THR A 105 -32.85 27.17 10.11
C THR A 105 -32.68 25.75 9.56
N GLN A 106 -32.61 25.60 8.24
CA GLN A 106 -32.59 24.30 7.58
C GLN A 106 -31.17 23.75 7.51
N GLU A 107 -30.90 22.70 8.29
CA GLU A 107 -29.58 22.07 8.38
C GLU A 107 -29.05 21.60 7.01
N ILE A 108 -29.93 21.11 6.13
CA ILE A 108 -29.51 20.65 4.79
C ILE A 108 -28.90 21.79 3.96
N ILE A 109 -29.35 23.03 4.14
CA ILE A 109 -28.82 24.21 3.44
C ILE A 109 -27.45 24.58 3.99
N GLU A 110 -27.23 24.44 5.30
CA GLU A 110 -25.92 24.64 5.93
C GLU A 110 -24.91 23.60 5.45
N ILE A 111 -25.26 22.32 5.52
CA ILE A 111 -24.40 21.21 5.05
C ILE A 111 -24.08 21.38 3.55
N ALA A 112 -25.08 21.73 2.74
CA ALA A 112 -24.87 21.97 1.32
C ALA A 112 -23.91 23.15 1.07
N ARG A 113 -24.00 24.22 1.87
CA ARG A 113 -23.09 25.38 1.76
C ARG A 113 -21.66 25.03 2.16
N GLU A 114 -21.47 24.16 3.16
CA GLU A 114 -20.14 23.68 3.56
C GLU A 114 -19.50 22.81 2.47
N LEU A 115 -20.29 21.95 1.83
CA LEU A 115 -19.81 20.99 0.82
C LEU A 115 -19.79 21.54 -0.62
N ASP A 116 -20.48 22.65 -0.88
CA ASP A 116 -20.53 23.36 -2.16
C ASP A 116 -20.61 24.89 -1.93
N PRO A 117 -19.51 25.53 -1.50
CA PRO A 117 -19.50 26.97 -1.20
C PRO A 117 -19.86 27.85 -2.40
N ASP A 118 -19.47 27.43 -3.60
CA ASP A 118 -19.75 28.15 -4.85
C ASP A 118 -21.18 27.92 -5.37
N GLY A 119 -21.88 26.90 -4.85
CA GLY A 119 -23.24 26.55 -5.25
C GLY A 119 -23.36 25.94 -6.65
N GLN A 120 -22.27 25.39 -7.20
CA GLN A 120 -22.22 24.91 -8.59
C GLN A 120 -22.95 23.58 -8.82
N ARG A 121 -23.19 22.81 -7.74
CA ARG A 121 -23.82 21.49 -7.80
C ARG A 121 -25.03 21.36 -6.87
N THR A 122 -25.45 22.46 -6.22
CA THR A 122 -26.60 22.49 -5.31
C THR A 122 -27.80 23.18 -5.96
N LEU A 123 -28.80 22.41 -6.39
CA LEU A 123 -30.09 22.95 -6.79
C LEU A 123 -31.03 22.98 -5.59
N ARG A 124 -31.62 24.14 -5.30
CA ARG A 124 -32.50 24.32 -4.15
C ARG A 124 -33.96 24.30 -4.60
N ILE A 125 -34.78 23.54 -3.90
CA ILE A 125 -36.18 23.32 -4.25
C ILE A 125 -37.04 23.77 -3.07
N LEU A 126 -37.99 24.67 -3.33
CA LEU A 126 -39.02 25.05 -2.37
C LEU A 126 -40.29 24.24 -2.62
N THR A 127 -40.80 23.59 -1.59
CA THR A 127 -42.05 22.82 -1.64
C THR A 127 -43.10 23.41 -0.71
N LYS A 128 -44.36 22.95 -0.83
CA LYS A 128 -45.50 23.43 -0.03
C LYS A 128 -45.67 24.97 -0.05
N PRO A 129 -45.65 25.62 -1.22
CA PRO A 129 -45.84 27.07 -1.32
C PRO A 129 -47.24 27.52 -0.87
N ASP A 130 -48.20 26.61 -0.82
CA ASP A 130 -49.58 26.81 -0.33
C ASP A 130 -49.69 27.04 1.18
N LEU A 131 -48.65 26.68 1.95
CA LEU A 131 -48.63 26.85 3.41
C LEU A 131 -47.94 28.15 3.85
N VAL A 132 -47.52 29.00 2.91
CA VAL A 132 -46.89 30.28 3.24
C VAL A 132 -47.97 31.25 3.71
N ASP A 133 -47.70 31.93 4.82
CA ASP A 133 -48.63 32.92 5.38
C ASP A 133 -48.85 34.09 4.41
N GLU A 134 -50.09 34.58 4.35
CA GLU A 134 -50.46 35.74 3.53
C GLU A 134 -49.59 36.96 3.90
N GLY A 135 -48.93 37.55 2.90
CA GLY A 135 -47.99 38.65 3.03
C GLY A 135 -46.52 38.23 3.17
N ALA A 136 -46.23 36.95 3.42
CA ALA A 136 -44.86 36.42 3.43
C ALA A 136 -44.43 35.87 2.05
N GLU A 137 -45.37 35.66 1.12
CA GLU A 137 -45.07 35.09 -0.20
C GLU A 137 -44.15 35.99 -1.03
N ASP A 138 -44.28 37.32 -0.89
CA ASP A 138 -43.43 38.28 -1.61
C ASP A 138 -41.94 38.06 -1.29
N LYS A 139 -41.59 37.71 -0.05
CA LYS A 139 -40.20 37.40 0.34
C LYS A 139 -39.69 36.14 -0.36
N ILE A 140 -40.55 35.14 -0.55
CA ILE A 140 -40.20 33.90 -1.24
C ILE A 140 -40.01 34.17 -2.73
N ILE A 141 -40.89 34.96 -3.34
CA ILE A 141 -40.79 35.34 -4.76
C ILE A 141 -39.50 36.13 -5.00
N GLU A 142 -39.19 37.11 -4.15
CA GLU A 142 -37.94 37.86 -4.22
C GLU A 142 -36.71 36.95 -4.08
N LEU A 143 -36.75 35.96 -3.18
CA LEU A 143 -35.65 35.04 -3.00
C LEU A 143 -35.40 34.17 -4.25
N VAL A 144 -36.47 33.70 -4.88
CA VAL A 144 -36.40 32.80 -6.04
C VAL A 144 -35.93 33.55 -7.29
N GLU A 145 -36.44 34.77 -7.52
CA GLU A 145 -36.07 35.60 -8.66
C GLU A 145 -34.73 36.34 -8.46
N ARG A 146 -34.24 36.45 -7.22
CA ARG A 146 -32.93 37.03 -6.96
C ARG A 146 -31.87 36.19 -7.65
N LYS A 147 -31.16 36.83 -8.58
CA LYS A 147 -29.95 36.25 -9.16
C LYS A 147 -28.96 35.97 -8.02
N PRO A 148 -28.45 34.74 -7.90
CA PRO A 148 -27.47 34.42 -6.88
C PRO A 148 -26.23 35.32 -7.05
N GLU A 149 -25.63 35.72 -5.93
CA GLU A 149 -24.39 36.53 -5.93
C GLU A 149 -23.21 35.76 -6.54
N THR A 150 -23.27 34.42 -6.51
CA THR A 150 -22.33 33.49 -7.14
C THR A 150 -22.95 32.79 -8.37
N GLN A 151 -22.16 31.97 -9.08
CA GLN A 151 -22.65 31.09 -10.17
C GLN A 151 -23.56 29.93 -9.69
N GLY A 152 -24.33 30.15 -8.62
CA GLY A 152 -25.17 29.13 -8.01
C GLY A 152 -26.32 28.69 -8.91
N LEU A 153 -26.77 27.45 -8.74
CA LEU A 153 -27.87 26.89 -9.53
C LEU A 153 -29.26 27.46 -9.21
N GLY A 154 -29.39 28.43 -8.29
CA GLY A 154 -30.64 29.13 -7.98
C GLY A 154 -31.69 28.28 -7.24
N TRP A 155 -32.95 28.73 -7.32
CA TRP A 155 -34.10 28.14 -6.66
C TRP A 155 -35.19 27.73 -7.66
N VAL A 156 -35.94 26.68 -7.34
CA VAL A 156 -37.15 26.27 -8.07
C VAL A 156 -38.27 26.00 -7.06
N VAL A 157 -39.47 26.50 -7.31
CA VAL A 157 -40.65 26.24 -6.49
C VAL A 157 -41.49 25.14 -7.14
N VAL A 158 -41.93 24.16 -6.37
CA VAL A 158 -42.80 23.06 -6.83
C VAL A 158 -43.98 22.91 -5.89
N LYS A 159 -45.17 22.73 -6.46
CA LYS A 159 -46.39 22.45 -5.69
C LYS A 159 -46.78 20.98 -5.88
N ASN A 160 -46.78 20.25 -4.77
CA ASN A 160 -47.32 18.89 -4.72
C ASN A 160 -48.76 18.90 -4.20
N LEU A 161 -49.47 17.79 -4.42
CA LEU A 161 -50.81 17.60 -3.85
C LEU A 161 -50.71 17.54 -2.31
N GLY A 162 -51.56 18.29 -1.64
CA GLY A 162 -51.66 18.25 -0.18
C GLY A 162 -52.32 16.97 0.31
N GLN A 163 -52.21 16.69 1.61
CA GLN A 163 -52.75 15.45 2.21
C GLN A 163 -54.28 15.33 2.07
N LYS A 164 -55.00 16.45 2.01
CA LYS A 164 -56.45 16.48 1.72
C LYS A 164 -56.76 16.21 0.25
N ASP A 165 -55.89 16.67 -0.65
CA ASP A 165 -56.08 16.50 -2.09
C ASP A 165 -55.74 15.09 -2.55
N LEU A 166 -54.81 14.41 -1.86
CA LEU A 166 -54.49 13.00 -2.09
C LEU A 166 -55.68 12.06 -1.84
N GLN A 167 -56.64 12.47 -1.02
CA GLN A 167 -57.88 11.70 -0.81
C GLN A 167 -58.87 11.84 -1.96
N ASP A 168 -58.70 12.88 -2.79
CA ASP A 168 -59.56 13.18 -3.94
C ASP A 168 -58.90 12.71 -5.24
N LYS A 169 -59.26 11.51 -5.68
CA LYS A 169 -58.74 10.90 -6.94
C LYS A 169 -59.07 11.71 -8.21
N SER A 170 -59.92 12.73 -8.12
CA SER A 170 -60.24 13.60 -9.26
C SER A 170 -59.20 14.71 -9.51
N LYS A 171 -58.35 15.01 -8.51
CA LYS A 171 -57.34 16.06 -8.62
C LYS A 171 -56.06 15.54 -9.26
N ILE A 172 -55.71 16.12 -10.40
CA ILE A 172 -54.46 15.83 -11.11
C ILE A 172 -53.42 16.86 -10.69
N ARG A 173 -52.27 16.38 -10.19
CA ARG A 173 -51.16 17.20 -9.66
C ARG A 173 -50.75 18.32 -10.60
N ASP A 174 -50.52 18.02 -11.87
CA ASP A 174 -50.04 19.00 -12.87
C ASP A 174 -51.06 20.13 -13.12
N ILE A 175 -52.35 19.79 -13.12
CA ILE A 175 -53.43 20.77 -13.30
C ILE A 175 -53.53 21.70 -12.08
N GLU A 176 -53.44 21.14 -10.88
CA GLU A 176 -53.51 21.91 -9.64
C GLU A 176 -52.25 22.76 -9.39
N GLU A 177 -51.10 22.33 -9.90
CA GLU A 177 -49.86 23.12 -9.91
C GLU A 177 -49.98 24.31 -10.87
N ASP A 178 -50.47 24.11 -12.10
CA ASP A 178 -50.62 25.18 -13.08
C ASP A 178 -51.71 26.18 -12.69
N LYS A 179 -52.82 25.73 -12.08
CA LYS A 179 -53.81 26.65 -11.48
C LYS A 179 -53.20 27.54 -10.41
N PHE A 180 -52.40 26.97 -9.51
CA PHE A 180 -51.77 27.72 -8.43
C PHE A 180 -50.72 28.70 -8.95
N ARG A 181 -49.93 28.29 -9.95
CA ARG A 181 -49.01 29.18 -10.66
C ARG A 181 -49.70 30.43 -11.19
N ASN A 182 -50.89 30.28 -11.76
CA ASN A 182 -51.63 31.39 -12.35
C ASN A 182 -52.32 32.29 -11.29
N SER A 183 -52.35 31.87 -10.02
CA SER A 183 -52.86 32.68 -8.91
C SER A 183 -51.84 33.72 -8.42
N PRO A 184 -52.25 34.97 -8.12
CA PRO A 184 -51.40 35.92 -7.41
C PRO A 184 -51.10 35.42 -5.98
N PRO A 185 -49.90 35.65 -5.42
CA PRO A 185 -48.77 36.38 -6.02
C PRO A 185 -47.81 35.50 -6.86
N TRP A 186 -48.01 34.18 -6.88
CA TRP A 186 -47.13 33.19 -7.53
C TRP A 186 -46.99 33.34 -9.05
N SER A 187 -47.98 33.95 -9.70
CA SER A 187 -47.94 34.29 -11.13
C SER A 187 -46.82 35.25 -11.54
N ARG A 188 -46.17 35.90 -10.57
CA ARG A 188 -45.00 36.77 -10.79
C ARG A 188 -43.70 35.98 -11.00
N LEU A 189 -43.65 34.70 -10.62
CA LEU A 189 -42.45 33.87 -10.79
C LEU A 189 -42.18 33.58 -12.26
N SER A 190 -40.89 33.59 -12.60
CA SER A 190 -40.41 33.22 -13.93
C SER A 190 -40.78 31.77 -14.24
N LYS A 191 -41.12 31.51 -15.50
CA LYS A 191 -41.54 30.16 -15.94
C LYS A 191 -40.49 29.08 -15.72
N GLU A 192 -39.22 29.48 -15.63
CA GLU A 192 -38.06 28.61 -15.43
C GLU A 192 -37.82 28.24 -13.95
N ASN A 193 -38.45 28.95 -13.01
CA ASN A 193 -38.26 28.79 -11.58
C ASN A 193 -39.49 28.24 -10.85
N TYR A 194 -40.56 27.89 -11.57
CA TYR A 194 -41.78 27.35 -10.98
C TYR A 194 -42.28 26.13 -11.76
N GLY A 195 -42.58 25.06 -11.03
CA GLY A 195 -43.27 23.87 -11.50
C GLY A 195 -42.36 22.67 -11.72
N ILE A 196 -42.98 21.48 -11.76
CA ILE A 196 -42.29 20.21 -11.98
C ILE A 196 -41.67 20.11 -13.37
N GLU A 197 -42.31 20.68 -14.39
CA GLU A 197 -41.80 20.70 -15.77
C GLU A 197 -40.50 21.51 -15.86
N ALA A 198 -40.49 22.70 -15.25
CA ALA A 198 -39.31 23.56 -15.18
C ALA A 198 -38.17 22.88 -14.42
N LEU A 199 -38.49 22.23 -13.28
CA LEU A 199 -37.53 21.43 -12.53
C LEU A 199 -36.93 20.31 -13.39
N GLY A 200 -37.77 19.55 -14.10
CA GLY A 200 -37.35 18.45 -14.97
C GLY A 200 -36.38 18.90 -16.07
N LEU A 201 -36.71 19.96 -16.81
CA LEU A 201 -35.84 20.52 -17.84
C LEU A 201 -34.49 20.99 -17.28
N ARG A 202 -34.52 21.65 -16.12
CA ARG A 202 -33.31 22.12 -15.43
C ARG A 202 -32.43 20.96 -14.97
N LEU A 203 -33.03 19.93 -14.37
CA LEU A 203 -32.32 18.72 -13.94
C LEU A 203 -31.67 18.00 -15.13
N GLN A 204 -32.37 17.87 -16.26
CA GLN A 204 -31.81 17.27 -17.47
C GLN A 204 -30.60 18.04 -18.00
N ALA A 205 -30.71 19.37 -18.09
CA ALA A 205 -29.61 20.23 -18.54
C ALA A 205 -28.39 20.14 -17.59
N LEU A 206 -28.66 20.14 -16.27
CA LEU A 206 -27.62 20.01 -15.24
C LEU A 206 -26.94 18.64 -15.29
N LEU A 207 -27.72 17.56 -15.39
CA LEU A 207 -27.20 16.21 -15.48
C LEU A 207 -26.34 16.05 -16.74
N ALA A 208 -26.82 16.50 -17.91
CA ALA A 208 -26.07 16.44 -19.16
C ALA A 208 -24.75 17.23 -19.09
N SER A 209 -24.78 18.44 -18.50
CA SER A 209 -23.58 19.25 -18.29
C SER A 209 -22.57 18.58 -17.35
N ASN A 210 -23.06 18.06 -16.22
CA ASN A 210 -22.24 17.36 -15.24
C ASN A 210 -21.61 16.09 -15.81
N VAL A 211 -22.37 15.28 -16.55
CA VAL A 211 -21.86 14.07 -17.23
C VAL A 211 -20.77 14.46 -18.23
N ARG A 212 -20.96 15.47 -19.08
CA ARG A 212 -19.93 15.92 -20.04
C ARG A 212 -18.64 16.36 -19.35
N ARG A 213 -18.74 17.04 -18.20
CA ARG A 213 -17.59 17.53 -17.43
C ARG A 213 -16.86 16.41 -16.69
N GLU A 214 -17.59 15.47 -16.09
CA GLU A 214 -17.01 14.45 -15.21
C GLU A 214 -16.63 13.15 -15.95
N PHE A 215 -17.28 12.81 -17.07
CA PHE A 215 -17.05 11.57 -17.80
C PHE A 215 -15.58 11.36 -18.25
N PRO A 216 -14.85 12.36 -18.79
CA PRO A 216 -13.44 12.20 -19.13
C PRO A 216 -12.57 11.87 -17.91
N LYS A 217 -12.90 12.45 -16.74
CA LYS A 217 -12.18 12.20 -15.48
C LYS A 217 -12.45 10.77 -14.99
N VAL A 218 -13.70 10.32 -15.05
CA VAL A 218 -14.08 8.94 -14.70
C VAL A 218 -13.34 7.95 -15.60
N ARG A 219 -13.29 8.18 -16.92
CA ARG A 219 -12.54 7.33 -17.85
C ARG A 219 -11.05 7.25 -17.48
N SER A 220 -10.44 8.39 -17.14
CA SER A 220 -9.03 8.43 -16.72
C SER A 220 -8.81 7.67 -15.40
N GLU A 221 -9.69 7.85 -14.41
CA GLU A 221 -9.65 7.17 -13.12
C GLU A 221 -9.78 5.65 -13.28
N VAL A 222 -10.75 5.18 -14.06
CA VAL A 222 -10.96 3.76 -14.35
C VAL A 222 -9.74 3.17 -15.06
N SER A 223 -9.19 3.88 -16.05
CA SER A 223 -7.99 3.43 -16.77
C SER A 223 -6.77 3.32 -15.84
N LYS A 224 -6.62 4.28 -14.92
CA LYS A 224 -5.56 4.28 -13.91
C LYS A 224 -5.72 3.09 -12.96
N ARG A 225 -6.91 2.90 -12.38
CA ARG A 225 -7.20 1.75 -11.50
C ARG A 225 -6.99 0.42 -12.21
N LEU A 226 -7.42 0.29 -13.46
CA LEU A 226 -7.17 -0.91 -14.26
C LEU A 226 -5.68 -1.20 -14.41
N LYS A 227 -4.86 -0.18 -14.69
CA LYS A 227 -3.41 -0.31 -14.80
C LYS A 227 -2.78 -0.73 -13.46
N GLU A 228 -3.24 -0.15 -12.36
CA GLU A 228 -2.79 -0.51 -11.01
C GLU A 228 -3.15 -1.96 -10.67
N CYS A 229 -4.39 -2.38 -10.91
CA CYS A 229 -4.82 -3.76 -10.71
C CYS A 229 -4.05 -4.74 -11.59
N LYS A 230 -3.80 -4.41 -12.86
CA LYS A 230 -2.98 -5.24 -13.75
C LYS A 230 -1.54 -5.36 -13.25
N LYS A 231 -0.93 -4.27 -12.80
CA LYS A 231 0.42 -4.29 -12.23
C LYS A 231 0.46 -5.14 -10.94
N ALA A 232 -0.56 -5.03 -10.09
CA ALA A 232 -0.68 -5.84 -8.89
C ALA A 232 -0.83 -7.33 -9.25
N LEU A 233 -1.65 -7.65 -10.25
CA LEU A 233 -1.81 -9.01 -10.77
C LEU A 233 -0.49 -9.57 -11.32
N GLU A 234 0.21 -8.80 -12.16
CA GLU A 234 1.53 -9.18 -12.69
C GLU A 234 2.55 -9.43 -11.58
N SER A 235 2.49 -8.65 -10.48
CA SER A 235 3.42 -8.83 -9.34
C SER A 235 3.18 -10.11 -8.54
N LEU A 236 1.97 -10.70 -8.62
CA LEU A 236 1.68 -12.00 -8.00
C LEU A 236 2.29 -13.17 -8.80
N GLY A 237 2.69 -12.92 -10.05
CA GLY A 237 3.24 -13.90 -10.97
C GLY A 237 2.17 -14.73 -11.68
N ASP A 238 2.62 -15.71 -12.44
CA ASP A 238 1.72 -16.56 -13.24
C ASP A 238 0.87 -17.48 -12.37
N GLU A 239 -0.32 -17.82 -12.89
CA GLU A 239 -1.26 -18.78 -12.30
C GLU A 239 -0.64 -20.18 -12.21
N ARG A 240 -0.90 -20.88 -11.09
CA ARG A 240 -0.29 -22.18 -10.74
C ARG A 240 -1.32 -23.18 -10.20
N GLU A 241 -2.48 -23.23 -10.83
CA GLU A 241 -3.56 -24.13 -10.42
C GLU A 241 -3.30 -25.58 -10.82
N SER A 242 -2.69 -25.81 -11.99
CA SER A 242 -2.44 -27.15 -12.49
C SER A 242 -1.08 -27.71 -12.05
N PRO A 243 -0.94 -29.05 -11.87
CA PRO A 243 0.34 -29.68 -11.58
C PRO A 243 1.42 -29.37 -12.62
N GLU A 244 1.03 -29.20 -13.89
CA GLU A 244 1.94 -28.86 -14.99
C GLU A 244 2.50 -27.44 -14.86
N GLN A 245 1.65 -26.47 -14.47
CA GLN A 245 2.07 -25.09 -14.21
C GLN A 245 3.01 -25.02 -13.00
N GLN A 246 2.71 -25.75 -11.93
CA GLN A 246 3.56 -25.86 -10.75
C GLN A 246 4.92 -26.46 -11.09
N GLY A 247 4.94 -27.55 -11.87
CA GLY A 247 6.17 -28.18 -12.34
C GLY A 247 7.02 -27.23 -13.18
N ARG A 248 6.41 -26.47 -14.10
CA ARG A 248 7.10 -25.46 -14.91
C ARG A 248 7.74 -24.37 -14.05
N TYR A 249 7.02 -23.86 -13.07
CA TYR A 249 7.53 -22.84 -12.15
C TYR A 249 8.75 -23.34 -11.37
N LEU A 250 8.68 -24.55 -10.81
CA LEU A 250 9.82 -25.14 -10.09
C LEU A 250 11.03 -25.34 -11.01
N LEU A 251 10.83 -25.79 -12.24
CA LEU A 251 11.91 -25.94 -13.23
C LEU A 251 12.56 -24.59 -13.59
N GLU A 252 11.77 -23.51 -13.67
CA GLU A 252 12.29 -22.17 -13.89
C GLU A 252 13.15 -21.70 -12.70
N VAL A 253 12.69 -21.93 -11.47
CA VAL A 253 13.46 -21.62 -10.25
C VAL A 253 14.77 -22.40 -10.22
N VAL A 254 14.74 -23.70 -10.50
CA VAL A 254 15.94 -24.55 -10.55
C VAL A 254 16.90 -24.06 -11.64
N SER A 255 16.39 -23.73 -12.83
CA SER A 255 17.20 -23.22 -13.93
C SER A 255 17.82 -21.86 -13.60
N LYS A 256 17.08 -20.98 -12.91
CA LYS A 256 17.59 -19.70 -12.42
C LYS A 256 18.71 -19.93 -11.41
N PHE A 257 18.53 -20.82 -10.44
CA PHE A 257 19.55 -21.18 -9.47
C PHE A 257 20.81 -21.75 -10.14
N GLN A 258 20.65 -22.71 -11.05
CA GLN A 258 21.77 -23.29 -11.79
C GLN A 258 22.57 -22.22 -12.53
N ARG A 259 21.90 -21.30 -13.22
CA ARG A 259 22.56 -20.20 -13.93
C ARG A 259 23.34 -19.28 -12.98
N ILE A 260 22.79 -18.97 -11.81
CA ILE A 260 23.47 -18.16 -10.78
C ILE A 260 24.73 -18.88 -10.31
N THR A 261 24.61 -20.15 -9.95
CA THR A 261 25.73 -20.97 -9.48
C THR A 261 26.82 -21.10 -10.54
N GLU A 262 26.46 -21.35 -11.80
CA GLU A 262 27.42 -21.39 -12.92
C GLU A 262 28.14 -20.05 -13.10
N ASN A 263 27.43 -18.93 -13.01
CA ASN A 263 28.03 -17.60 -13.08
C ASN A 263 28.98 -17.35 -11.91
N ALA A 264 28.62 -17.77 -10.69
CA ALA A 264 29.46 -17.65 -9.50
C ALA A 264 30.76 -18.45 -9.64
N LEU A 265 30.68 -19.68 -10.15
CA LEU A 265 31.83 -20.57 -10.39
C LEU A 265 32.73 -20.07 -11.51
N ARG A 266 32.15 -19.50 -12.59
CA ARG A 266 32.90 -18.96 -13.73
C ARG A 266 33.43 -17.55 -13.53
N THR A 267 33.28 -16.97 -12.34
CA THR A 267 33.66 -15.57 -12.02
C THR A 267 32.94 -14.51 -12.86
N ASN A 268 31.77 -14.84 -13.42
CA ASN A 268 30.97 -13.93 -14.24
C ASN A 268 29.99 -13.10 -13.37
N TYR A 269 30.55 -12.27 -12.48
CA TYR A 269 29.77 -11.53 -11.48
C TYR A 269 28.95 -10.37 -12.07
N GLY A 270 29.36 -9.80 -13.22
CA GLY A 270 28.63 -8.71 -13.87
C GLY A 270 27.32 -9.13 -14.56
N SER A 271 26.95 -10.42 -14.49
CA SER A 271 25.73 -10.94 -15.10
C SER A 271 24.48 -10.73 -14.25
N GLN A 272 24.63 -10.46 -12.95
CA GLN A 272 23.53 -10.23 -12.03
C GLN A 272 23.93 -9.30 -10.87
N ASP A 273 23.02 -8.40 -10.51
CA ASP A 273 23.18 -7.43 -9.43
C ASP A 273 23.31 -8.09 -8.03
N SER A 274 22.85 -9.34 -7.88
CA SER A 274 22.94 -10.11 -6.63
C SER A 274 24.38 -10.31 -6.15
N PHE A 275 25.37 -10.32 -7.06
CA PHE A 275 26.78 -10.41 -6.71
C PHE A 275 27.39 -9.09 -6.20
N ASP A 276 26.72 -7.96 -6.44
CA ASP A 276 27.10 -6.66 -5.89
C ASP A 276 26.46 -6.44 -4.51
N GLU A 277 25.20 -6.86 -4.35
CA GLU A 277 24.51 -6.83 -3.05
C GLU A 277 25.12 -7.79 -2.02
N TYR A 278 25.54 -8.98 -2.47
CA TYR A 278 26.10 -10.01 -1.59
C TYR A 278 27.49 -10.44 -2.07
N PRO A 279 28.56 -9.75 -1.63
CA PRO A 279 29.94 -10.11 -1.97
C PRO A 279 30.32 -11.54 -1.55
N SER A 280 29.64 -12.11 -0.56
CA SER A 280 29.84 -13.49 -0.10
C SER A 280 29.51 -14.54 -1.17
N LEU A 281 28.69 -14.20 -2.17
CA LEU A 281 28.36 -15.09 -3.29
C LEU A 281 29.49 -15.21 -4.33
N ARG A 282 30.54 -14.38 -4.22
CA ARG A 282 31.72 -14.43 -5.09
C ARG A 282 32.69 -15.52 -4.63
N LEU A 283 32.21 -16.76 -4.59
CA LEU A 283 32.91 -17.89 -3.97
C LEU A 283 34.35 -18.07 -4.49
N ALA A 284 34.55 -18.05 -5.82
CA ALA A 284 35.89 -18.20 -6.39
C ALA A 284 36.85 -17.06 -5.97
N THR A 285 36.35 -15.84 -5.78
CA THR A 285 37.15 -14.71 -5.27
C THR A 285 37.52 -14.94 -3.80
N LEU A 286 36.58 -15.37 -2.97
CA LEU A 286 36.85 -15.69 -1.56
C LEU A 286 37.88 -16.80 -1.42
N VAL A 287 37.75 -17.86 -2.21
CA VAL A 287 38.71 -18.99 -2.22
C VAL A 287 40.08 -18.50 -2.69
N ALA A 288 40.16 -17.69 -3.74
CA ALA A 288 41.43 -17.14 -4.22
C ALA A 288 42.12 -16.27 -3.17
N ASN A 289 41.37 -15.38 -2.51
CA ASN A 289 41.90 -14.53 -1.44
C ASN A 289 42.38 -15.37 -0.25
N ARG A 290 41.62 -16.40 0.15
CA ARG A 290 42.02 -17.29 1.25
C ARG A 290 43.26 -18.10 0.89
N ASN A 291 43.39 -18.57 -0.35
CA ASN A 291 44.58 -19.27 -0.82
C ASN A 291 45.82 -18.36 -0.82
N ALA A 292 45.67 -17.08 -1.19
CA ALA A 292 46.77 -16.11 -1.11
C ALA A 292 47.23 -15.91 0.34
N GLN A 293 46.29 -15.72 1.28
CA GLN A 293 46.58 -15.63 2.71
C GLN A 293 47.25 -16.90 3.23
N PHE A 294 46.74 -18.08 2.86
CA PHE A 294 47.34 -19.35 3.25
C PHE A 294 48.77 -19.49 2.73
N SER A 295 49.03 -19.07 1.49
CA SER A 295 50.38 -19.08 0.91
C SER A 295 51.34 -18.17 1.67
N GLU A 296 50.88 -16.98 2.08
CA GLU A 296 51.68 -16.04 2.89
C GLU A 296 51.93 -16.58 4.30
N GLU A 297 50.91 -17.16 4.95
CA GLU A 297 51.00 -17.83 6.24
C GLU A 297 52.03 -18.98 6.20
N ILE A 298 51.96 -19.84 5.19
CA ILE A 298 52.94 -20.94 5.02
C ILE A 298 54.35 -20.41 4.74
N SER A 299 54.49 -19.35 3.94
CA SER A 299 55.81 -18.76 3.66
C SER A 299 56.47 -18.19 4.93
N THR A 300 55.69 -17.48 5.74
CA THR A 300 56.19 -16.78 6.93
C THR A 300 56.31 -17.67 8.17
N GLN A 301 55.44 -18.67 8.31
CA GLN A 301 55.30 -19.45 9.56
C GLN A 301 55.39 -20.97 9.33
N GLY A 302 55.41 -21.44 8.08
CA GLY A 302 55.48 -22.88 7.78
C GLY A 302 56.85 -23.51 8.05
N HIS A 303 57.85 -22.73 8.45
CA HIS A 303 59.20 -23.22 8.74
C HIS A 303 59.45 -23.32 10.26
N VAL A 304 60.05 -24.42 10.72
CA VAL A 304 60.38 -24.61 12.15
C VAL A 304 61.54 -23.72 12.60
N TYR A 305 62.49 -23.43 11.69
CA TYR A 305 63.64 -22.58 11.95
C TYR A 305 63.77 -21.50 10.88
N CYS A 306 63.99 -20.25 11.28
CA CYS A 306 64.20 -19.17 10.33
C CYS A 306 65.59 -19.29 9.69
N PHE A 307 65.66 -19.28 8.36
CA PHE A 307 66.91 -19.11 7.65
C PHE A 307 67.27 -17.62 7.67
N LYS A 308 68.46 -17.26 8.19
CA LYS A 308 68.96 -15.89 8.02
C LYS A 308 69.16 -15.65 6.53
N ALA A 309 68.50 -14.63 5.99
CA ALA A 309 68.83 -14.14 4.65
C ALA A 309 70.31 -13.79 4.66
N HIS A 310 71.05 -14.28 3.67
CA HIS A 310 72.44 -13.90 3.49
C HIS A 310 72.43 -12.49 2.92
N ASP A 311 72.33 -11.49 3.79
CA ASP A 311 72.67 -10.13 3.42
C ASP A 311 74.17 -10.16 3.13
N HIS A 312 74.51 -10.05 1.85
CA HIS A 312 75.81 -9.56 1.47
C HIS A 312 75.89 -8.12 1.96
N ASP A 313 76.50 -7.92 3.10
CA ASP A 313 77.51 -6.88 3.30
C ASP A 313 78.25 -7.14 4.62
N ASP A 314 79.58 -7.16 4.51
CA ASP A 314 80.52 -7.14 5.61
C ASP A 314 80.32 -5.88 6.48
N ASP A 315 80.70 -5.99 7.75
CA ASP A 315 80.91 -4.93 8.73
C ASP A 315 79.66 -4.33 9.42
N LEU A 316 79.38 -4.78 10.66
CA LEU A 316 79.58 -4.00 11.90
C LEU A 316 78.92 -4.70 13.12
N GLU A 317 79.64 -4.68 14.25
CA GLU A 317 79.24 -5.21 15.55
C GLU A 317 78.05 -4.44 16.20
N ASN A 318 77.27 -5.18 17.01
CA ASN A 318 76.35 -4.75 18.10
C ASN A 318 75.10 -3.90 17.78
N ASP A 319 73.91 -4.52 17.82
CA ASP A 319 72.86 -4.34 18.88
C ASP A 319 71.60 -5.20 18.54
N PRO A 320 70.83 -5.73 19.53
CA PRO A 320 69.66 -6.57 19.26
C PRO A 320 68.37 -5.75 19.24
N LYS A 321 67.99 -5.23 18.07
CA LYS A 321 66.59 -4.83 17.78
C LYS A 321 66.28 -5.04 16.30
N ILE A 322 65.82 -6.24 15.94
CA ILE A 322 65.18 -6.43 14.64
C ILE A 322 63.73 -5.98 14.78
N SER A 323 63.46 -4.77 14.30
CA SER A 323 62.11 -4.29 14.03
C SER A 323 61.53 -5.08 12.86
N VAL A 324 60.46 -5.84 13.11
CA VAL A 324 59.64 -6.39 12.04
C VAL A 324 58.79 -5.24 11.50
N THR A 325 59.27 -4.59 10.46
CA THR A 325 58.48 -3.65 9.65
C THR A 325 58.23 -4.31 8.30
N SER A 326 57.11 -5.01 8.19
CA SER A 326 56.49 -5.34 6.92
C SER A 326 55.13 -4.66 6.89
N THR A 327 55.07 -3.51 6.21
CA THR A 327 53.85 -2.79 5.87
C THR A 327 52.87 -3.70 5.13
N PRO A 328 51.60 -3.83 5.56
CA PRO A 328 50.54 -4.33 4.71
C PRO A 328 49.99 -3.20 3.84
N SER A 329 49.77 -3.49 2.57
CA SER A 329 49.01 -2.64 1.66
C SER A 329 47.60 -2.43 2.22
N SER A 330 47.21 -1.17 2.37
CA SER A 330 45.94 -0.70 2.91
C SER A 330 44.75 -1.08 2.02
N VAL A 331 43.73 -1.75 2.59
CA VAL A 331 42.30 -1.51 2.29
C VAL A 331 41.44 -1.91 3.50
N ASN A 332 41.17 -0.97 4.42
CA ASN A 332 39.83 -0.62 4.94
C ASN A 332 39.89 0.17 6.25
N SER A 333 38.92 1.08 6.38
CA SER A 333 38.86 2.21 7.32
C SER A 333 37.90 1.97 8.50
N GLN A 334 38.35 2.35 9.71
CA GLN A 334 37.64 2.86 10.93
C GLN A 334 36.45 2.04 11.52
N VAL A 335 36.14 1.95 12.83
CA VAL A 335 36.16 2.78 14.06
C VAL A 335 36.07 1.75 15.23
N GLY A 336 36.76 1.75 16.38
CA GLY A 336 36.85 2.69 17.51
C GLY A 336 36.60 1.93 18.84
N GLU A 337 37.50 2.13 19.82
CA GLU A 337 37.45 1.94 21.30
C GLU A 337 36.85 0.67 21.95
N ASP A 338 37.68 -0.11 22.67
CA ASP A 338 37.82 0.03 24.13
C ASP A 338 38.97 -0.85 24.68
N ASP A 339 39.81 -0.23 25.51
CA ASP A 339 40.86 -0.88 26.33
C ASP A 339 40.22 -1.81 27.37
N TYR A 340 40.84 -2.98 27.64
CA TYR A 340 41.05 -3.61 28.96
C TYR A 340 41.46 -5.08 28.72
N GLU A 341 42.72 -5.44 29.01
CA GLU A 341 43.21 -6.73 29.57
C GLU A 341 44.68 -7.00 29.19
N GLU A 342 45.58 -6.20 29.76
CA GLU A 342 47.02 -6.23 29.46
C GLU A 342 47.81 -7.24 30.33
N LYS A 343 47.25 -8.43 30.63
CA LYS A 343 47.92 -9.39 31.54
C LYS A 343 47.92 -10.88 31.17
N GLU A 344 47.26 -11.29 30.09
CA GLU A 344 47.39 -12.66 29.53
C GLU A 344 48.35 -12.71 28.30
N ALA A 345 48.85 -11.56 27.85
CA ALA A 345 49.55 -11.38 26.58
C ALA A 345 50.99 -11.93 26.48
N TYR A 346 51.53 -12.60 27.50
CA TYR A 346 52.91 -13.12 27.44
C TYR A 346 53.04 -14.59 27.03
N ASP A 347 51.98 -15.40 27.16
CA ASP A 347 51.99 -16.81 26.70
C ASP A 347 51.28 -17.01 25.33
N GLU A 348 50.37 -16.11 24.93
CA GLU A 348 49.76 -16.15 23.58
C GLU A 348 50.70 -15.69 22.45
N LEU A 349 51.87 -15.13 22.78
CA LEU A 349 52.78 -14.55 21.78
C LEU A 349 53.58 -15.59 20.95
N ASN A 350 53.49 -16.88 21.30
CA ASN A 350 54.32 -17.95 20.73
C ASN A 350 53.54 -19.09 20.06
N SER A 351 52.21 -19.01 19.95
CA SER A 351 51.42 -20.02 19.24
C SER A 351 50.24 -19.42 18.47
N LEU A 352 49.99 -19.93 17.25
CA LEU A 352 48.87 -19.54 16.42
C LEU A 352 47.93 -20.72 16.17
N PRO A 353 46.60 -20.53 16.23
CA PRO A 353 45.66 -21.60 15.91
C PRO A 353 45.70 -21.91 14.41
N SER A 354 45.83 -23.20 14.06
CA SER A 354 45.81 -23.68 12.67
C SER A 354 44.49 -23.35 11.94
N ARG A 355 43.41 -23.14 12.71
CA ARG A 355 42.08 -22.81 12.22
C ARG A 355 41.59 -21.52 12.87
N LYS A 356 41.23 -20.54 12.04
CA LYS A 356 40.82 -19.18 12.45
C LYS A 356 39.29 -18.98 12.55
N ILE A 357 38.52 -20.04 12.39
CA ILE A 357 37.04 -20.00 12.33
C ILE A 357 36.49 -20.99 13.37
N GLU A 358 35.34 -20.65 13.96
CA GLU A 358 34.61 -21.48 14.92
C GLU A 358 34.20 -22.85 14.35
N VAL A 359 33.89 -23.81 15.23
CA VAL A 359 33.41 -25.15 14.83
C VAL A 359 32.06 -25.02 14.11
N CYS A 360 31.97 -25.56 12.89
CA CYS A 360 30.72 -25.65 12.15
C CYS A 360 30.21 -27.09 12.20
N HIS A 361 29.13 -27.33 12.95
CA HIS A 361 28.59 -28.67 13.19
C HIS A 361 28.11 -29.39 11.92
N ASP A 362 27.72 -28.65 10.87
CA ASP A 362 27.22 -29.23 9.62
C ASP A 362 28.32 -29.90 8.78
N ILE A 363 29.60 -29.62 9.06
CA ILE A 363 30.77 -30.13 8.31
C ILE A 363 31.85 -30.66 9.25
N GLU A 364 31.48 -31.07 10.46
CA GLU A 364 32.39 -31.57 11.50
C GLU A 364 33.20 -32.79 11.01
N ASP A 365 32.60 -33.64 10.19
CA ASP A 365 33.27 -34.80 9.58
C ASP A 365 34.36 -34.44 8.54
N ILE A 366 34.40 -33.18 8.09
CA ILE A 366 35.34 -32.68 7.07
C ILE A 366 36.41 -31.79 7.71
N LEU A 367 36.09 -31.13 8.82
CA LEU A 367 36.99 -30.23 9.51
C LEU A 367 37.82 -30.98 10.55
N HIS A 368 39.10 -30.63 10.66
CA HIS A 368 39.94 -31.06 11.77
C HIS A 368 39.88 -30.05 12.91
N ASP A 369 40.10 -30.51 14.14
CA ASP A 369 40.21 -29.65 15.30
C ASP A 369 41.36 -28.65 15.12
N GLY A 370 41.16 -27.44 15.65
CA GLY A 370 42.21 -26.41 15.64
C GLY A 370 43.37 -26.86 16.51
N VAL A 371 44.58 -26.89 15.95
CA VAL A 371 45.82 -27.22 16.66
C VAL A 371 46.61 -25.92 16.84
N GLN A 372 47.23 -25.74 18.00
CA GLN A 372 48.14 -24.63 18.24
C GLN A 372 49.50 -24.92 17.59
N ILE A 373 49.94 -24.02 16.71
CA ILE A 373 51.21 -24.11 15.98
C ILE A 373 52.22 -23.19 16.65
N GLU A 374 53.36 -23.72 17.09
CA GLU A 374 54.46 -22.92 17.65
C GLU A 374 55.11 -22.01 16.60
N HIS A 375 55.53 -20.81 16.99
CA HIS A 375 56.25 -19.90 16.09
C HIS A 375 57.65 -20.41 15.72
N SER A 376 58.11 -20.02 14.53
CA SER A 376 59.44 -20.35 14.00
C SER A 376 60.57 -19.90 14.94
N LYS A 377 61.51 -20.81 15.21
CA LYS A 377 62.67 -20.53 16.06
C LYS A 377 63.72 -19.73 15.27
N ALA A 378 63.99 -18.51 15.72
CA ALA A 378 64.96 -17.61 15.07
C ALA A 378 66.44 -18.00 15.28
N GLN A 379 66.73 -18.88 16.24
CA GLN A 379 68.07 -19.31 16.61
C GLN A 379 68.11 -20.83 16.80
N GLY A 380 69.31 -21.42 16.69
CA GLY A 380 69.51 -22.86 16.93
C GLY A 380 69.42 -23.76 15.71
N ILE A 381 69.24 -23.20 14.50
CA ILE A 381 69.22 -24.01 13.26
C ILE A 381 70.54 -24.74 13.03
N LEU A 382 71.69 -24.09 13.25
CA LEU A 382 73.00 -24.71 13.04
C LEU A 382 73.27 -25.83 14.07
N PRO A 383 73.08 -25.62 15.40
CA PRO A 383 73.13 -26.72 16.37
C PRO A 383 72.14 -27.85 16.07
N TRP A 384 70.93 -27.53 15.59
CA TRP A 384 69.93 -28.53 15.22
C TRP A 384 70.38 -29.36 14.00
N ILE A 385 70.88 -28.72 12.95
CA ILE A 385 71.46 -29.39 11.76
C ILE A 385 72.67 -30.25 12.18
N GLU A 386 73.53 -29.75 13.06
CA GLU A 386 74.71 -30.48 13.55
C GLU A 386 74.31 -31.72 14.35
N ASN A 387 73.38 -31.59 15.30
CA ASN A 387 72.88 -32.73 16.07
C ASN A 387 72.22 -33.77 15.15
N LEU A 388 71.40 -33.30 14.20
CA LEU A 388 70.73 -34.16 13.24
C LEU A 388 71.71 -34.91 12.32
N TYR A 389 72.78 -34.23 11.90
CA TYR A 389 73.88 -34.86 11.16
C TYR A 389 74.61 -35.90 12.02
N LEU A 390 74.91 -35.61 13.28
CA LEU A 390 75.57 -36.54 14.19
C LEU A 390 74.73 -37.80 14.46
N GLU A 391 73.41 -37.63 14.61
CA GLU A 391 72.46 -38.73 14.85
C GLU A 391 72.20 -39.58 13.60
N SER A 392 72.31 -38.99 12.40
CA SER A 392 71.90 -39.64 11.15
C SER A 392 73.06 -40.01 10.20
N ARG A 393 74.30 -39.62 10.49
CA ARG A 393 75.46 -39.87 9.60
C ARG A 393 75.84 -41.35 9.46
N GLY A 394 76.11 -41.77 8.23
CA GLY A 394 76.71 -43.06 7.89
C GLY A 394 78.24 -43.03 7.82
N PHE A 395 78.86 -44.12 7.33
CA PHE A 395 80.33 -44.26 7.21
C PHE A 395 80.98 -43.43 6.09
N GLU A 396 80.23 -42.60 5.36
CA GLU A 396 80.75 -41.86 4.21
C GLU A 396 81.54 -40.62 4.64
N LEU A 397 82.83 -40.57 4.31
CA LEU A 397 83.67 -39.38 4.48
C LEU A 397 83.46 -38.43 3.29
N GLY A 398 82.62 -37.41 3.46
CA GLY A 398 82.65 -36.20 2.64
C GLY A 398 81.58 -36.05 1.55
N THR A 399 80.65 -36.99 1.38
CA THR A 399 79.49 -36.85 0.50
C THR A 399 78.19 -36.90 1.29
N PHE A 400 77.35 -35.86 1.16
CA PHE A 400 76.04 -35.82 1.79
C PHE A 400 75.07 -36.76 1.03
N SER A 401 74.70 -37.88 1.65
CA SER A 401 73.77 -38.85 1.04
C SER A 401 72.35 -38.29 1.00
N SER A 402 71.67 -38.39 -0.14
CA SER A 402 70.30 -37.87 -0.33
C SER A 402 69.24 -38.58 0.54
N SER A 403 69.55 -39.77 1.06
CA SER A 403 68.69 -40.52 1.99
C SER A 403 68.65 -39.93 3.40
N LEU A 404 69.63 -39.10 3.78
CA LEU A 404 69.56 -38.32 5.02
C LEU A 404 68.49 -37.24 4.92
N LEU A 405 68.37 -36.57 3.76
CA LEU A 405 67.42 -35.48 3.56
C LEU A 405 65.96 -35.93 3.72
N SER A 406 65.62 -37.13 3.28
CA SER A 406 64.29 -37.72 3.48
C SER A 406 64.00 -38.11 4.92
N THR A 407 65.04 -38.36 5.73
CA THR A 407 64.90 -38.64 7.16
C THR A 407 64.75 -37.34 7.96
N VAL A 408 65.36 -36.25 7.46
CA VAL A 408 65.33 -34.89 8.04
C VAL A 408 64.01 -34.15 7.80
N MET A 409 63.27 -34.47 6.73
CA MET A 409 62.04 -33.79 6.28
C MET A 409 60.73 -34.50 6.71
N LYS A 410 60.81 -35.48 7.62
CA LYS A 410 59.62 -36.06 8.28
C LYS A 410 59.18 -35.18 9.44
#